data_AF-A0ABD4AR45-F1
#
_entry.id   AF-A0ABD4AR45-F1
#
_cell.length_a   1.000
_cell.length_b   1.000
_cell.length_c   1.000
_cell.angle_alpha   90.00
_cell.angle_beta   90.00
_cell.angle_gamma   90.00
#
_symmetry.space_group_name_H-M   'P 1'
#
loop_
_entity.id
_entity.type
_entity.pdbx_description
1 polymer ?
#
loop_
_entity_poly.entity_id
_entity_poly.type
_entity_poly.pdbx_seq_one_letter_code
_entity_poly.pdbx_strand_id
1 'polypeptide(L)'
;MLTRSILSAAAFSLAACATAPSIAQDSQGNNAGNNAFAETGAQGRPVKVMIITMFGPEGQAWLDRIGPWRDIAVPGLSPDYPNVHCNKQDVCVVTTGMGYANASATIMALTFSQRFDLRRTYFLISGIAGVDPAQGTVGSAAWSKYLVDFSLQWELDAREIPAGWNTGFLGINTKSPNDKPPLDYRTEVFQLNPQLTDAAVALSRNVVLADSAQAQAARAKFNYAPANRPPTVIQCDTSSGNTWFSGTLIGERARQWTKILTDGKGTYCMTAQEDNATYEALKRAASVKRVDLSRVAVLRTGSDFDRPYAGQTSADNLLNYADQGGFAPATENLYRAGNPLVQDIVTHWGEWRDGVPRR
;
A
#
# COMPACT_ATOMS: atom_id res chain seq x y z
N MET A 1 9.63 11.43 60.43
CA MET A 1 10.59 11.18 59.33
C MET A 1 10.04 10.06 58.47
N LEU A 2 9.39 10.40 57.36
CA LEU A 2 9.09 9.47 56.27
C LEU A 2 9.32 10.25 54.98
N THR A 3 10.39 9.87 54.29
CA THR A 3 10.83 10.40 53.00
C THR A 3 10.66 9.31 51.95
N ARG A 4 10.48 9.78 50.69
CA ARG A 4 10.62 9.08 49.40
C ARG A 4 9.38 8.32 48.90
N SER A 5 9.00 8.37 47.63
CA SER A 5 9.43 9.15 46.46
C SER A 5 8.31 9.01 45.42
N ILE A 6 8.01 10.09 44.69
CA ILE A 6 7.05 10.10 43.58
C ILE A 6 7.80 9.66 42.32
N LEU A 7 7.36 8.57 41.68
CA LEU A 7 7.67 8.27 40.29
C LEU A 7 6.48 8.74 39.43
N SER A 8 6.70 9.77 38.63
CA SER A 8 5.77 10.23 37.60
C SER A 8 5.99 9.40 36.33
N ALA A 9 5.00 8.58 35.96
CA ALA A 9 4.87 8.03 34.62
C ALA A 9 3.94 8.95 33.82
N ALA A 10 4.48 9.62 32.81
CA ALA A 10 3.69 10.41 31.86
C ALA A 10 3.06 9.47 30.84
N ALA A 11 1.76 9.22 30.98
CA ALA A 11 0.95 8.56 29.96
C ALA A 11 0.50 9.62 28.93
N PHE A 12 0.90 9.47 27.68
CA PHE A 12 0.33 10.22 26.56
C PHE A 12 -1.03 9.61 26.19
N SER A 13 -2.09 10.16 26.78
CA SER A 13 -3.47 9.86 26.38
C SER A 13 -3.82 10.66 25.13
N LEU A 14 -3.99 9.99 23.98
CA LEU A 14 -4.70 10.57 22.85
C LEU A 14 -6.19 10.64 23.19
N ALA A 15 -6.65 11.80 23.64
CA ALA A 15 -8.06 12.10 23.78
C ALA A 15 -8.66 12.32 22.39
N ALA A 16 -9.58 11.44 22.00
CA ALA A 16 -10.46 11.62 20.86
C ALA A 16 -11.43 12.78 21.14
N CYS A 17 -11.24 13.92 20.46
CA CYS A 17 -12.25 14.98 20.43
C CYS A 17 -13.39 14.55 19.50
N ALA A 18 -14.46 14.00 20.10
CA ALA A 18 -15.74 13.84 19.44
C ALA A 18 -16.46 15.21 19.43
N THR A 19 -16.42 15.92 18.31
CA THR A 19 -17.30 17.07 18.05
C THR A 19 -18.53 16.60 17.28
N ALA A 20 -19.69 16.65 17.93
CA ALA A 20 -20.98 16.45 17.29
C ALA A 20 -21.26 17.56 16.26
N PRO A 21 -21.86 17.27 15.10
CA PRO A 21 -22.27 18.31 14.16
C PRO A 21 -23.53 19.02 14.67
N SER A 22 -23.47 20.35 14.82
CA SER A 22 -24.67 21.16 14.98
C SER A 22 -25.35 21.33 13.63
N ILE A 23 -26.60 20.92 13.53
CA ILE A 23 -27.48 21.23 12.40
C ILE A 23 -27.84 22.72 12.49
N ALA A 24 -27.21 23.54 11.66
CA ALA A 24 -27.68 24.89 11.37
C ALA A 24 -28.57 24.82 10.13
N GLN A 25 -29.87 25.02 10.31
CA GLN A 25 -30.77 25.37 9.23
C GLN A 25 -30.43 26.78 8.78
N ASP A 26 -30.15 26.96 7.50
CA ASP A 26 -30.26 28.27 6.88
C ASP A 26 -31.11 28.17 5.62
N SER A 27 -32.13 29.02 5.57
CA SER A 27 -33.14 29.05 4.54
C SER A 27 -32.97 30.32 3.71
N GLN A 28 -33.14 30.14 2.40
CA GLN A 28 -33.41 31.13 1.35
C GLN A 28 -32.22 31.64 0.52
N GLY A 29 -32.25 31.22 -0.75
CA GLY A 29 -32.23 32.18 -1.84
C GLY A 29 -30.91 32.36 -2.56
N ASN A 30 -30.56 31.46 -3.48
CA ASN A 30 -30.17 31.88 -4.82
C ASN A 30 -30.16 30.72 -5.82
N ASN A 31 -30.83 30.94 -6.94
CA ASN A 31 -30.80 30.11 -8.14
C ASN A 31 -29.35 29.99 -8.66
N ALA A 32 -28.67 28.89 -8.32
CA ALA A 32 -27.53 28.38 -9.07
C ALA A 32 -27.88 26.96 -9.54
N GLY A 33 -28.55 26.91 -10.69
CA GLY A 33 -29.01 25.65 -11.28
C GLY A 33 -27.87 24.69 -11.61
N ASN A 34 -28.04 23.44 -11.18
CA ASN A 34 -27.98 22.23 -12.02
C ASN A 34 -26.80 22.02 -13.00
N ASN A 35 -25.60 22.55 -12.73
CA ASN A 35 -24.40 22.28 -13.56
C ASN A 35 -23.35 21.38 -12.89
N ALA A 36 -23.69 20.63 -11.83
CA ALA A 36 -22.71 19.78 -11.13
C ALA A 36 -22.49 18.39 -11.76
N PHE A 37 -23.21 18.01 -12.81
CA PHE A 37 -23.19 16.64 -13.36
C PHE A 37 -22.58 16.49 -14.76
N ALA A 38 -22.00 17.55 -15.32
CA ALA A 38 -21.30 17.47 -16.60
C ALA A 38 -19.92 18.11 -16.48
N GLU A 39 -18.88 17.30 -16.26
CA GLU A 39 -17.54 17.70 -16.66
C GLU A 39 -17.59 17.86 -18.18
N THR A 40 -17.50 19.10 -18.66
CA THR A 40 -17.61 19.43 -20.09
C THR A 40 -16.22 19.68 -20.67
N GLY A 41 -15.88 18.91 -21.70
CA GLY A 41 -15.19 19.36 -22.92
C GLY A 41 -13.71 19.78 -22.86
N ALA A 42 -13.07 19.93 -21.71
CA ALA A 42 -11.64 20.18 -21.64
C ALA A 42 -10.84 18.88 -21.83
N GLN A 43 -9.77 18.90 -22.64
CA GLN A 43 -8.80 17.80 -22.63
C GLN A 43 -8.21 17.71 -21.22
N GLY A 44 -8.46 16.60 -20.53
CA GLY A 44 -7.97 16.36 -19.18
C GLY A 44 -6.46 16.57 -19.08
N ARG A 45 -5.99 17.03 -17.92
CA ARG A 45 -4.56 17.28 -17.68
C ARG A 45 -3.76 16.00 -17.97
N PRO A 46 -2.71 16.03 -18.82
CA PRO A 46 -1.78 14.92 -18.94
C PRO A 46 -1.08 14.65 -17.61
N VAL A 47 -1.01 13.37 -17.22
CA VAL A 47 -0.26 12.94 -16.04
C VAL A 47 0.80 11.94 -16.49
N LYS A 48 2.08 12.21 -16.16
CA LYS A 48 3.17 11.27 -16.43
C LYS A 48 3.21 10.18 -15.36
N VAL A 49 3.14 10.57 -14.09
CA VAL A 49 3.17 9.66 -12.93
C VAL A 49 2.05 10.02 -11.96
N MET A 50 1.23 9.04 -11.60
CA MET A 50 0.27 9.11 -10.51
C MET A 50 0.75 8.24 -9.36
N ILE A 51 1.13 8.86 -8.25
CA ILE A 51 1.49 8.19 -7.01
C ILE A 51 0.20 8.00 -6.20
N ILE A 52 -0.07 6.76 -5.83
CA ILE A 52 -1.23 6.37 -5.04
C ILE A 52 -0.73 6.01 -3.63
N THR A 53 -1.18 6.78 -2.64
CA THR A 53 -0.89 6.56 -1.22
C THR A 53 -2.18 6.26 -0.47
N MET A 54 -2.11 5.68 0.72
CA MET A 54 -3.29 5.14 1.39
C MET A 54 -3.77 6.04 2.51
N PHE A 55 -2.87 6.76 3.19
CA PHE A 55 -3.24 7.72 4.23
C PHE A 55 -2.22 8.87 4.35
N GLY A 56 -2.55 9.89 5.15
CA GLY A 56 -1.84 11.18 5.22
C GLY A 56 -0.31 11.07 5.29
N PRO A 57 0.28 10.43 6.32
CA PRO A 57 1.73 10.24 6.45
C PRO A 57 2.45 9.65 5.23
N GLU A 58 1.84 8.70 4.50
CA GLU A 58 2.42 8.17 3.27
C GLU A 58 2.39 9.21 2.15
N GLY A 59 1.26 9.90 1.98
CA GLY A 59 1.14 11.01 1.03
C GLY A 59 2.13 12.13 1.33
N GLN A 60 2.29 12.48 2.60
CA GLN A 60 3.17 13.56 3.05
C GLN A 60 4.63 13.31 2.70
N ALA A 61 5.09 12.05 2.75
CA ALA A 61 6.44 11.68 2.34
C ALA A 61 6.77 12.11 0.89
N TRP A 62 5.76 12.22 0.03
CA TRP A 62 5.91 12.74 -1.33
C TRP A 62 5.64 14.24 -1.40
N LEU A 63 4.56 14.69 -0.76
CA LEU A 63 4.10 16.07 -0.80
C LEU A 63 5.15 17.06 -0.26
N ASP A 64 5.96 16.68 0.71
CA ASP A 64 7.00 17.56 1.26
C ASP A 64 8.18 17.82 0.33
N ARG A 65 8.35 17.05 -0.76
CA ARG A 65 9.64 16.97 -1.47
C ARG A 65 9.61 17.37 -2.94
N ILE A 66 8.54 17.04 -3.65
CA ILE A 66 8.48 17.21 -5.11
C ILE A 66 7.36 18.17 -5.55
N GLY A 67 6.92 19.02 -4.63
CA GLY A 67 6.07 20.18 -4.95
C GLY A 67 6.82 21.28 -5.71
N PRO A 68 6.25 22.49 -5.81
CA PRO A 68 4.95 22.89 -5.26
C PRO A 68 3.78 22.20 -5.96
N TRP A 69 2.66 22.06 -5.24
CA TRP A 69 1.47 21.35 -5.68
C TRP A 69 0.36 22.29 -6.11
N ARG A 70 -0.44 21.82 -7.07
CA ARG A 70 -1.74 22.37 -7.39
C ARG A 70 -2.80 21.32 -7.08
N ASP A 71 -3.75 21.71 -6.24
CA ASP A 71 -4.85 20.85 -5.85
C ASP A 71 -5.93 20.83 -6.93
N ILE A 72 -6.40 19.63 -7.23
CA ILE A 72 -7.48 19.38 -8.17
C ILE A 72 -8.52 18.54 -7.43
N ALA A 73 -9.61 19.19 -7.02
CA ALA A 73 -10.74 18.48 -6.44
C ALA A 73 -11.36 17.54 -7.49
N VAL A 74 -11.65 16.30 -7.07
CA VAL A 74 -12.26 15.27 -7.91
C VAL A 74 -13.51 14.73 -7.22
N PRO A 75 -14.70 14.85 -7.83
CA PRO A 75 -15.92 14.28 -7.28
C PRO A 75 -15.79 12.76 -7.05
N GLY A 76 -16.20 12.29 -5.88
CA GLY A 76 -16.20 10.88 -5.51
C GLY A 76 -14.94 10.39 -4.79
N LEU A 77 -13.91 11.23 -4.61
CA LEU A 77 -12.82 10.92 -3.69
C LEU A 77 -13.28 10.99 -2.22
N SER A 78 -12.49 10.39 -1.33
CA SER A 78 -12.73 10.45 0.11
C SER A 78 -12.89 11.90 0.60
N PRO A 79 -13.86 12.20 1.48
CA PRO A 79 -13.97 13.53 2.10
C PRO A 79 -12.72 13.95 2.89
N ASP A 80 -11.96 12.98 3.41
CA ASP A 80 -10.70 13.24 4.12
C ASP A 80 -9.56 13.61 3.14
N TYR A 81 -9.67 13.17 1.89
CA TYR A 81 -8.67 13.37 0.83
C TYR A 81 -9.34 13.75 -0.51
N PRO A 82 -10.04 14.90 -0.60
CA PRO A 82 -10.90 15.22 -1.74
C PRO A 82 -10.13 15.71 -2.99
N ASN A 83 -8.80 15.84 -2.88
CA ASN A 83 -7.94 16.45 -3.89
C ASN A 83 -6.89 15.48 -4.42
N VAL A 84 -6.58 15.63 -5.71
CA VAL A 84 -5.34 15.15 -6.30
C VAL A 84 -4.34 16.30 -6.33
N HIS A 85 -3.12 16.07 -5.86
CA HIS A 85 -2.07 17.09 -5.80
C HIS A 85 -1.12 16.91 -6.98
N CYS A 86 -1.06 17.86 -7.91
CA CYS A 86 -0.21 17.75 -9.10
C CYS A 86 0.86 18.85 -9.16
N ASN A 87 2.10 18.49 -9.46
CA ASN A 87 3.21 19.44 -9.61
C ASN A 87 3.40 19.90 -11.07
N LYS A 88 4.44 20.68 -11.36
CA LYS A 88 4.74 21.19 -12.73
C LYS A 88 5.36 20.15 -13.67
N GLN A 89 5.84 19.02 -13.15
CA GLN A 89 6.44 17.93 -13.94
C GLN A 89 5.41 16.87 -14.37
N ASP A 90 4.12 17.12 -14.11
CA ASP A 90 3.02 16.17 -14.32
C ASP A 90 3.15 14.89 -13.47
N VAL A 91 3.74 15.03 -12.27
CA VAL A 91 3.61 14.07 -11.18
C VAL A 91 2.43 14.49 -10.32
N CYS A 92 1.55 13.54 -10.03
CA CYS A 92 0.40 13.74 -9.16
C CYS A 92 0.43 12.74 -8.00
N VAL A 93 -0.14 13.13 -6.86
CA VAL A 93 -0.35 12.27 -5.68
C VAL A 93 -1.85 12.25 -5.37
N VAL A 94 -2.38 11.05 -5.14
CA VAL A 94 -3.74 10.83 -4.63
C VAL A 94 -3.66 9.96 -3.39
N THR A 95 -4.41 10.32 -2.34
CA THR A 95 -4.53 9.52 -1.13
C THR A 95 -5.89 8.83 -1.11
N THR A 96 -5.93 7.51 -0.97
CA THR A 96 -7.17 6.74 -1.13
C THR A 96 -8.02 6.65 0.12
N GLY A 97 -7.40 6.68 1.31
CA GLY A 97 -7.97 6.07 2.51
C GLY A 97 -7.64 4.59 2.59
N MET A 98 -7.56 4.05 3.81
CA MET A 98 -7.13 2.67 4.07
C MET A 98 -8.23 1.66 3.71
N GLY A 99 -7.80 0.45 3.32
CA GLY A 99 -8.68 -0.69 3.02
C GLY A 99 -9.29 -0.67 1.61
N TYR A 100 -9.77 -1.83 1.16
CA TYR A 100 -10.22 -2.05 -0.21
C TYR A 100 -11.36 -1.15 -0.68
N ALA A 101 -12.32 -0.85 0.21
CA ALA A 101 -13.48 -0.04 -0.17
C ALA A 101 -13.05 1.39 -0.57
N ASN A 102 -12.22 2.02 0.27
CA ASN A 102 -11.68 3.35 0.02
C ASN A 102 -10.76 3.39 -1.20
N ALA A 103 -9.86 2.39 -1.31
CA ALA A 103 -8.97 2.23 -2.45
C ALA A 103 -9.74 2.10 -3.78
N SER A 104 -10.69 1.17 -3.86
CA SER A 104 -11.48 0.96 -5.08
C SER A 104 -12.34 2.17 -5.42
N ALA A 105 -13.02 2.78 -4.44
CA ALA A 105 -13.89 3.93 -4.69
C ALA A 105 -13.10 5.14 -5.23
N THR A 106 -11.99 5.48 -4.57
CA THR A 106 -11.11 6.59 -4.96
C THR A 106 -10.57 6.39 -6.36
N ILE A 107 -10.04 5.20 -6.68
CA ILE A 107 -9.39 4.97 -7.98
C ILE A 107 -10.43 4.89 -9.11
N MET A 108 -11.63 4.37 -8.86
CA MET A 108 -12.72 4.46 -9.82
C MET A 108 -13.12 5.92 -10.10
N ALA A 109 -13.29 6.74 -9.06
CA ALA A 109 -13.60 8.16 -9.21
C ALA A 109 -12.50 8.92 -9.98
N LEU A 110 -11.23 8.69 -9.62
CA LEU A 110 -10.08 9.28 -10.27
C LEU A 110 -10.00 8.93 -11.75
N THR A 111 -10.09 7.64 -12.08
CA THR A 111 -9.84 7.16 -13.45
C THR A 111 -10.99 7.47 -14.41
N PHE A 112 -12.20 7.66 -13.89
CA PHE A 112 -13.38 8.04 -14.69
C PHE A 112 -13.62 9.54 -14.75
N SER A 113 -12.95 10.34 -13.92
CA SER A 113 -12.94 11.80 -14.06
C SER A 113 -12.40 12.21 -15.44
N GLN A 114 -12.92 13.31 -15.97
CA GLN A 114 -12.44 13.96 -17.19
C GLN A 114 -11.34 14.99 -16.90
N ARG A 115 -11.00 15.22 -15.62
CA ARG A 115 -9.96 16.18 -15.21
C ARG A 115 -8.55 15.76 -15.61
N PHE A 116 -8.34 14.48 -15.93
CA PHE A 116 -7.05 13.90 -16.27
C PHE A 116 -7.09 13.09 -17.56
N ASP A 117 -6.01 13.16 -18.33
CA ASP A 117 -5.71 12.19 -19.38
C ASP A 117 -4.70 11.18 -18.83
N LEU A 118 -5.21 9.98 -18.51
CA LEU A 118 -4.45 8.92 -17.83
C LEU A 118 -3.96 7.80 -18.76
N ARG A 119 -4.18 7.95 -20.08
CA ARG A 119 -3.95 6.87 -21.06
C ARG A 119 -2.49 6.43 -21.16
N ARG A 120 -1.55 7.29 -20.75
CA ARG A 120 -0.11 7.01 -20.75
C ARG A 120 0.53 7.13 -19.37
N THR A 121 -0.27 7.29 -18.33
CA THR A 121 0.21 7.50 -16.96
C THR A 121 0.85 6.24 -16.40
N TYR A 122 1.98 6.41 -15.72
CA TYR A 122 2.53 5.42 -14.81
C TYR A 122 1.89 5.55 -13.44
N PHE A 123 1.41 4.45 -12.89
CA PHE A 123 0.83 4.40 -11.56
C PHE A 123 1.85 3.76 -10.61
N LEU A 124 2.17 4.47 -9.53
CA LEU A 124 3.00 3.96 -8.44
C LEU A 124 2.11 3.82 -7.20
N ILE A 125 1.75 2.59 -6.85
CA ILE A 125 1.13 2.31 -5.54
C ILE A 125 2.26 2.30 -4.51
N SER A 126 2.21 3.22 -3.54
CA SER A 126 3.30 3.49 -2.60
C SER A 126 2.75 3.57 -1.18
N GLY A 127 2.93 2.51 -0.38
CA GLY A 127 2.49 2.49 1.02
C GLY A 127 3.36 1.66 1.93
N ILE A 128 3.22 1.83 3.24
CA ILE A 128 3.92 1.00 4.22
C ILE A 128 3.28 -0.39 4.31
N ALA A 129 3.95 -1.31 5.01
CA ALA A 129 3.59 -2.71 5.12
C ALA A 129 4.14 -3.34 6.40
N GLY A 130 3.52 -4.42 6.86
CA GLY A 130 4.18 -5.40 7.71
C GLY A 130 5.13 -6.26 6.86
N VAL A 131 6.40 -6.38 7.27
CA VAL A 131 7.43 -7.13 6.53
C VAL A 131 7.60 -8.53 7.10
N ASP A 132 7.73 -9.51 6.22
CA ASP A 132 8.14 -10.86 6.57
C ASP A 132 9.64 -10.87 6.93
N PRO A 133 10.01 -11.22 8.18
CA PRO A 133 11.40 -11.23 8.62
C PRO A 133 12.31 -12.19 7.84
N ALA A 134 11.76 -13.22 7.18
CA ALA A 134 12.59 -14.11 6.36
C ALA A 134 12.99 -13.50 5.00
N GLN A 135 12.31 -12.44 4.55
CA GLN A 135 12.54 -11.81 3.25
C GLN A 135 13.10 -10.39 3.38
N GLY A 136 12.82 -9.68 4.48
CA GLY A 136 13.31 -8.33 4.72
C GLY A 136 13.39 -7.97 6.20
N THR A 137 13.61 -6.70 6.45
CA THR A 137 13.60 -6.10 7.79
C THR A 137 12.76 -4.81 7.81
N VAL A 138 12.46 -4.31 9.00
CA VAL A 138 11.86 -2.98 9.18
C VAL A 138 12.67 -1.93 8.43
N GLY A 139 11.98 -1.10 7.65
CA GLY A 139 12.50 -0.09 6.75
C GLY A 139 12.82 -0.60 5.34
N SER A 140 12.85 -1.91 5.09
CA SER A 140 13.15 -2.45 3.75
C SER A 140 12.08 -2.01 2.75
N ALA A 141 12.49 -1.74 1.51
CA ALA A 141 11.62 -1.27 0.44
C ALA A 141 11.49 -2.36 -0.64
N ALA A 142 10.29 -2.91 -0.83
CA ALA A 142 10.04 -4.03 -1.73
C ALA A 142 9.26 -3.60 -2.98
N TRP A 143 9.75 -4.01 -4.14
CA TRP A 143 9.07 -3.89 -5.42
C TRP A 143 8.41 -5.23 -5.82
N SER A 144 7.11 -5.20 -6.07
CA SER A 144 6.31 -6.41 -6.32
C SER A 144 6.16 -6.74 -7.81
N LYS A 145 6.08 -8.04 -8.13
CA LYS A 145 5.66 -8.58 -9.44
C LYS A 145 4.28 -9.23 -9.37
N TYR A 146 3.85 -9.65 -8.19
CA TYR A 146 2.55 -10.22 -7.90
C TYR A 146 1.85 -9.45 -6.78
N LEU A 147 0.53 -9.31 -6.93
CA LEU A 147 -0.38 -8.84 -5.89
C LEU A 147 -1.34 -9.97 -5.56
N VAL A 148 -1.32 -10.43 -4.31
CA VAL A 148 -2.04 -11.63 -3.88
C VAL A 148 -3.07 -11.28 -2.82
N ASP A 149 -4.35 -11.52 -3.08
CA ASP A 149 -5.40 -11.30 -2.11
C ASP A 149 -5.35 -12.36 -1.01
N PHE A 150 -5.29 -11.95 0.25
CA PHE A 150 -5.31 -12.83 1.42
C PHE A 150 -6.67 -12.91 2.11
N SER A 151 -7.64 -12.11 1.68
CA SER A 151 -9.01 -12.07 2.23
C SER A 151 -10.02 -12.90 1.44
N LEU A 152 -9.77 -13.17 0.16
CA LEU A 152 -10.63 -13.97 -0.73
C LEU A 152 -10.34 -15.46 -0.58
N GLN A 153 -10.71 -15.97 0.58
CA GLN A 153 -10.58 -17.36 0.99
C GLN A 153 -11.85 -17.78 1.74
N TRP A 154 -12.09 -19.09 1.85
CA TRP A 154 -12.97 -19.60 2.90
C TRP A 154 -12.15 -19.78 4.18
N GLU A 155 -12.81 -19.67 5.32
CA GLU A 155 -12.20 -19.83 6.63
C GLU A 155 -13.14 -20.65 7.52
N LEU A 156 -12.56 -21.65 8.20
CA LEU A 156 -13.14 -22.26 9.39
C LEU A 156 -12.55 -21.58 10.62
N ASP A 157 -13.35 -21.42 11.68
CA ASP A 157 -12.84 -20.95 12.97
C ASP A 157 -11.64 -21.80 13.39
N ALA A 158 -10.58 -21.17 13.85
CA ALA A 158 -9.33 -21.86 14.18
C ALA A 158 -9.49 -22.95 15.25
N ARG A 159 -10.55 -22.90 16.08
CA ARG A 159 -10.87 -23.90 17.10
C ARG A 159 -11.58 -25.14 16.54
N GLU A 160 -12.07 -25.05 15.30
CA GLU A 160 -12.87 -26.08 14.63
C GLU A 160 -12.12 -26.71 13.45
N ILE A 161 -10.82 -26.42 13.30
CA ILE A 161 -9.97 -26.97 12.24
C ILE A 161 -9.99 -28.51 12.32
N PRO A 162 -10.33 -29.21 11.21
CA PRO A 162 -10.32 -30.66 11.17
C PRO A 162 -8.96 -31.27 11.50
N ALA A 163 -8.95 -32.45 12.12
CA ALA A 163 -7.73 -33.19 12.36
C ALA A 163 -6.96 -33.45 11.04
N GLY A 164 -5.68 -33.09 11.02
CA GLY A 164 -4.80 -33.22 9.84
C GLY A 164 -4.72 -31.98 8.95
N TRP A 165 -5.54 -30.95 9.18
CA TRP A 165 -5.37 -29.64 8.52
C TRP A 165 -4.45 -28.74 9.35
N ASN A 166 -3.55 -28.03 8.68
CA ASN A 166 -2.61 -27.09 9.32
C ASN A 166 -3.16 -25.66 9.43
N THR A 167 -4.31 -25.38 8.81
CA THR A 167 -4.99 -24.09 8.83
C THR A 167 -6.48 -24.25 8.55
N GLY A 168 -7.29 -23.29 9.02
CA GLY A 168 -8.71 -23.17 8.67
C GLY A 168 -8.96 -22.45 7.34
N PHE A 169 -7.92 -21.83 6.75
CA PHE A 169 -8.02 -21.12 5.48
C PHE A 169 -7.90 -22.07 4.29
N LEU A 170 -8.81 -21.91 3.32
CA LEU A 170 -8.79 -22.65 2.06
C LEU A 170 -9.27 -21.78 0.90
N GLY A 171 -8.89 -22.15 -0.31
CA GLY A 171 -9.36 -21.44 -1.49
C GLY A 171 -10.88 -21.57 -1.66
N ILE A 172 -11.51 -20.54 -2.19
CA ILE A 172 -12.94 -20.57 -2.55
C ILE A 172 -13.17 -21.75 -3.51
N ASN A 173 -14.20 -22.56 -3.24
CA ASN A 173 -14.56 -23.76 -4.01
C ASN A 173 -13.51 -24.90 -3.98
N THR A 174 -12.60 -24.92 -3.01
CA THR A 174 -11.63 -26.03 -2.83
C THR A 174 -12.06 -27.04 -1.76
N LYS A 175 -11.33 -28.15 -1.61
CA LYS A 175 -11.60 -29.20 -0.61
C LYS A 175 -10.46 -29.40 0.38
N SER A 176 -9.31 -28.77 0.16
CA SER A 176 -8.14 -28.80 1.05
C SER A 176 -7.44 -27.44 1.09
N PRO A 177 -6.79 -27.06 2.22
CA PRO A 177 -5.97 -25.86 2.32
C PRO A 177 -4.83 -25.73 1.29
N ASN A 178 -4.42 -26.85 0.70
CA ASN A 178 -3.31 -26.94 -0.26
C ASN A 178 -3.77 -26.82 -1.73
N ASP A 179 -5.07 -26.85 -1.98
CA ASP A 179 -5.62 -26.78 -3.34
C ASP A 179 -5.52 -25.35 -3.88
N LYS A 180 -5.22 -25.23 -5.17
CA LYS A 180 -5.38 -23.96 -5.88
C LYS A 180 -6.85 -23.77 -6.27
N PRO A 181 -7.50 -22.64 -5.90
CA PRO A 181 -8.86 -22.36 -6.33
C PRO A 181 -8.94 -22.07 -7.85
N PRO A 182 -10.13 -22.17 -8.46
CA PRO A 182 -10.36 -21.83 -9.87
C PRO A 182 -10.19 -20.33 -10.21
N LEU A 183 -10.05 -19.46 -9.19
CA LEU A 183 -9.93 -18.00 -9.32
C LEU A 183 -11.16 -17.36 -9.97
N ASP A 184 -12.35 -17.72 -9.50
CA ASP A 184 -13.62 -17.27 -10.06
C ASP A 184 -13.93 -15.80 -9.78
N TYR A 185 -13.35 -15.19 -8.74
CA TYR A 185 -13.63 -13.80 -8.36
C TYR A 185 -12.79 -12.80 -9.16
N ARG A 186 -11.76 -13.27 -9.87
CA ARG A 186 -10.92 -12.53 -10.83
C ARG A 186 -10.13 -11.36 -10.22
N THR A 187 -9.96 -11.37 -8.90
CA THR A 187 -9.21 -10.36 -8.11
C THR A 187 -8.29 -11.01 -7.07
N GLU A 188 -8.23 -12.34 -7.02
CA GLU A 188 -7.43 -13.10 -6.06
C GLU A 188 -5.92 -12.94 -6.31
N VAL A 189 -5.52 -12.79 -7.57
CA VAL A 189 -4.11 -12.61 -7.94
C VAL A 189 -3.98 -11.76 -9.20
N PHE A 190 -3.04 -10.82 -9.16
CA PHE A 190 -2.62 -10.05 -10.32
C PHE A 190 -1.12 -10.19 -10.54
N GLN A 191 -0.70 -10.23 -11.81
CA GLN A 191 0.69 -10.13 -12.21
C GLN A 191 0.94 -8.75 -12.81
N LEU A 192 1.94 -8.05 -12.27
CA LEU A 192 2.39 -6.74 -12.74
C LEU A 192 3.35 -6.89 -13.92
N ASN A 193 3.66 -5.78 -14.59
CA ASN A 193 4.66 -5.76 -15.66
C ASN A 193 6.06 -5.99 -15.07
N PRO A 194 6.70 -7.16 -15.30
CA PRO A 194 7.99 -7.46 -14.69
C PRO A 194 9.09 -6.50 -15.16
N GLN A 195 9.02 -5.99 -16.39
CA GLN A 195 10.03 -5.05 -16.90
C GLN A 195 10.00 -3.72 -16.15
N LEU A 196 8.82 -3.24 -15.79
CA LEU A 196 8.68 -2.01 -14.99
C LEU A 196 9.22 -2.23 -13.58
N THR A 197 8.88 -3.36 -12.96
CA THR A 197 9.41 -3.74 -11.64
C THR A 197 10.93 -3.86 -11.67
N ASP A 198 11.50 -4.52 -12.68
CA ASP A 198 12.95 -4.70 -12.84
C ASP A 198 13.67 -3.35 -13.02
N ALA A 199 13.09 -2.45 -13.82
CA ALA A 199 13.61 -1.10 -13.97
C ALA A 199 13.58 -0.31 -12.65
N ALA A 200 12.47 -0.40 -11.89
CA ALA A 200 12.34 0.24 -10.59
C ALA A 200 13.40 -0.25 -9.60
N VAL A 201 13.60 -1.57 -9.51
CA VAL A 201 14.66 -2.18 -8.68
C VAL A 201 16.03 -1.70 -9.12
N ALA A 202 16.34 -1.72 -10.43
CA ALA A 202 17.63 -1.29 -10.93
C ALA A 202 17.95 0.17 -10.60
N LEU A 203 16.95 1.05 -10.71
CA LEU A 203 17.08 2.48 -10.40
C LEU A 203 17.23 2.75 -8.90
N SER A 204 16.60 1.95 -8.04
CA SER A 204 16.57 2.21 -6.60
C SER A 204 17.53 1.35 -5.76
N ARG A 205 18.12 0.27 -6.29
CA ARG A 205 18.89 -0.73 -5.52
C ARG A 205 20.00 -0.19 -4.60
N ASN A 206 20.59 0.95 -4.98
CA ASN A 206 21.72 1.57 -4.27
C ASN A 206 21.28 2.75 -3.40
N VAL A 207 19.97 3.01 -3.28
CA VAL A 207 19.46 4.08 -2.43
C VAL A 207 19.76 3.75 -0.96
N VAL A 208 20.29 4.74 -0.24
CA VAL A 208 20.44 4.65 1.21
C VAL A 208 19.07 4.87 1.86
N LEU A 209 18.51 3.79 2.38
CA LEU A 209 17.26 3.80 3.13
C LEU A 209 17.46 4.38 4.53
N ALA A 210 16.47 5.14 4.99
CA ALA A 210 16.36 5.61 6.35
C ALA A 210 16.13 4.45 7.32
N ASP A 211 16.59 4.66 8.54
CA ASP A 211 16.57 3.70 9.64
C ASP A 211 16.39 4.47 10.97
N SER A 212 16.06 3.78 12.06
CA SER A 212 15.89 4.39 13.38
C SER A 212 16.53 3.53 14.46
N ALA A 213 17.03 4.13 15.54
CA ALA A 213 17.64 3.39 16.66
C ALA A 213 16.69 2.32 17.22
N GLN A 214 15.40 2.63 17.29
CA GLN A 214 14.34 1.72 17.71
C GLN A 214 14.19 0.54 16.73
N ALA A 215 14.19 0.79 15.42
CA ALA A 215 14.19 -0.28 14.41
C ALA A 215 15.44 -1.15 14.51
N GLN A 216 16.61 -0.58 14.82
CA GLN A 216 17.84 -1.36 15.07
C GLN A 216 17.69 -2.29 16.28
N ALA A 217 17.12 -1.78 17.37
CA ALA A 217 16.87 -2.56 18.57
C ALA A 217 15.80 -3.65 18.33
N ALA A 218 14.77 -3.35 17.55
CA ALA A 218 13.73 -4.32 17.18
C ALA A 218 14.32 -5.47 16.36
N ARG A 219 15.09 -5.16 15.31
CA ARG A 219 15.70 -6.18 14.45
C ARG A 219 16.76 -7.03 15.14
N ALA A 220 17.45 -6.49 16.15
CA ALA A 220 18.45 -7.22 16.93
C ALA A 220 17.86 -8.40 17.73
N LYS A 221 16.54 -8.43 17.92
CA LYS A 221 15.82 -9.54 18.57
C LYS A 221 15.70 -10.77 17.68
N PHE A 222 15.92 -10.63 16.37
CA PHE A 222 15.98 -11.75 15.42
C PHE A 222 17.42 -12.28 15.31
N ASN A 223 17.58 -13.60 15.40
CA ASN A 223 18.90 -14.26 15.32
C ASN A 223 19.30 -14.68 13.89
N TYR A 224 18.56 -14.23 12.87
CA TYR A 224 18.80 -14.59 11.47
C TYR A 224 18.71 -13.37 10.54
N ALA A 225 19.37 -13.47 9.39
CA ALA A 225 19.26 -12.52 8.30
C ALA A 225 18.12 -12.94 7.34
N PRO A 226 17.49 -12.00 6.61
CA PRO A 226 17.77 -10.57 6.59
C PRO A 226 17.15 -9.79 7.75
N ALA A 227 16.28 -10.40 8.57
CA ALA A 227 15.57 -9.73 9.67
C ALA A 227 16.47 -8.83 10.52
N ASN A 228 17.68 -9.26 10.86
CA ASN A 228 18.61 -8.55 11.73
C ASN A 228 19.62 -7.61 11.02
N ARG A 229 19.44 -7.34 9.73
CA ARG A 229 20.32 -6.46 8.94
C ARG A 229 19.71 -5.06 8.76
N PRO A 230 20.51 -4.03 8.41
CA PRO A 230 19.97 -2.75 7.97
C PRO A 230 19.04 -2.90 6.75
N PRO A 231 18.06 -2.00 6.57
CA PRO A 231 17.11 -2.09 5.46
C PRO A 231 17.78 -1.87 4.10
N THR A 232 17.32 -2.61 3.10
CA THR A 232 17.73 -2.46 1.70
C THR A 232 16.51 -2.45 0.78
N VAL A 233 16.72 -2.03 -0.47
CA VAL A 233 15.74 -2.29 -1.54
C VAL A 233 15.78 -3.77 -1.88
N ILE A 234 14.62 -4.40 -1.97
CA ILE A 234 14.44 -5.82 -2.28
C ILE A 234 13.36 -6.00 -3.36
N GLN A 235 13.29 -7.19 -3.93
CA GLN A 235 12.23 -7.59 -4.86
C GLN A 235 11.53 -8.82 -4.31
N CYS A 236 10.26 -8.67 -3.97
CA CYS A 236 9.37 -9.68 -3.46
C CYS A 236 7.94 -9.11 -3.51
N ASP A 237 6.94 -9.92 -3.21
CA ASP A 237 5.55 -9.66 -3.57
C ASP A 237 4.68 -9.28 -2.37
N THR A 238 3.62 -8.54 -2.68
CA THR A 238 2.66 -8.08 -1.69
C THR A 238 1.50 -9.06 -1.59
N SER A 239 1.07 -9.33 -0.36
CA SER A 239 -0.25 -9.88 -0.11
C SER A 239 -1.14 -8.87 0.59
N SER A 240 -2.30 -8.57 0.01
CA SER A 240 -3.24 -7.58 0.54
C SER A 240 -4.54 -8.21 1.04
N GLY A 241 -5.17 -7.61 2.04
CA GLY A 241 -6.50 -7.99 2.50
C GLY A 241 -7.06 -6.97 3.48
N ASN A 242 -8.37 -7.00 3.75
CA ASN A 242 -8.99 -6.06 4.69
C ASN A 242 -8.74 -6.38 6.17
N THR A 243 -8.04 -7.47 6.48
CA THR A 243 -7.69 -7.86 7.86
C THR A 243 -6.23 -7.57 8.12
N TRP A 244 -5.94 -6.71 9.10
CA TRP A 244 -4.59 -6.59 9.64
C TRP A 244 -4.31 -7.80 10.54
N PHE A 245 -3.36 -8.63 10.14
CA PHE A 245 -2.96 -9.81 10.90
C PHE A 245 -1.52 -9.71 11.43
N SER A 246 -1.23 -10.47 12.48
CA SER A 246 0.14 -10.73 12.95
C SER A 246 0.25 -12.15 13.50
N GLY A 247 1.34 -12.84 13.17
CA GLY A 247 1.68 -14.11 13.80
C GLY A 247 2.39 -15.12 12.89
N THR A 248 3.17 -15.99 13.52
CA THR A 248 4.04 -16.94 12.79
C THR A 248 3.26 -17.88 11.86
N LEU A 249 2.16 -18.46 12.33
CA LEU A 249 1.38 -19.43 11.55
C LEU A 249 0.55 -18.76 10.45
N ILE A 250 -0.08 -17.61 10.74
CA ILE A 250 -0.85 -16.88 9.73
C ILE A 250 0.06 -16.28 8.66
N GLY A 251 1.24 -15.80 9.05
CA GLY A 251 2.27 -15.35 8.11
C GLY A 251 2.87 -16.49 7.28
N GLU A 252 2.98 -17.70 7.82
CA GLU A 252 3.36 -18.89 7.04
C GLU A 252 2.25 -19.27 6.06
N ARG A 253 0.97 -19.15 6.46
CA ARG A 253 -0.15 -19.31 5.54
C ARG A 253 -0.11 -18.27 4.42
N ALA A 254 0.23 -17.01 4.68
CA ALA A 254 0.39 -15.98 3.63
C ALA A 254 1.46 -16.35 2.59
N ARG A 255 2.59 -16.93 3.03
CA ARG A 255 3.62 -17.46 2.12
C ARG A 255 3.09 -18.60 1.26
N GLN A 256 2.48 -19.60 1.89
CA GLN A 256 1.92 -20.76 1.19
C GLN A 256 0.85 -20.34 0.19
N TRP A 257 -0.04 -19.43 0.60
CA TRP A 257 -1.10 -18.91 -0.25
C TRP A 257 -0.56 -18.16 -1.46
N THR A 258 0.46 -17.31 -1.27
CA THR A 258 1.15 -16.65 -2.37
C THR A 258 1.75 -17.67 -3.34
N LYS A 259 2.39 -18.74 -2.85
CA LYS A 259 2.91 -19.81 -3.72
C LYS A 259 1.79 -20.54 -4.46
N ILE A 260 0.69 -20.88 -3.80
CA ILE A 260 -0.47 -21.55 -4.42
C ILE A 260 -1.04 -20.71 -5.56
N LEU A 261 -1.32 -19.43 -5.31
CA LEU A 261 -1.97 -18.57 -6.31
C LEU A 261 -1.07 -18.22 -7.50
N THR A 262 0.24 -18.16 -7.27
CA THR A 262 1.22 -17.75 -8.30
C THR A 262 1.95 -18.92 -8.98
N ASP A 263 1.51 -20.17 -8.76
CA ASP A 263 2.17 -21.38 -9.26
C ASP A 263 3.66 -21.43 -8.86
N GLY A 264 3.95 -21.04 -7.62
CA GLY A 264 5.27 -21.03 -7.02
C GLY A 264 6.16 -19.83 -7.39
N LYS A 265 5.73 -18.97 -8.33
CA LYS A 265 6.55 -17.88 -8.88
C LYS A 265 6.69 -16.68 -7.95
N GLY A 266 5.64 -16.36 -7.19
CA GLY A 266 5.64 -15.22 -6.27
C GLY A 266 6.31 -15.54 -4.93
N THR A 267 6.84 -14.53 -4.27
CA THR A 267 7.51 -14.62 -2.96
C THR A 267 6.89 -13.59 -2.03
N TYR A 268 6.03 -14.01 -1.11
CA TYR A 268 5.42 -13.13 -0.12
C TYR A 268 6.48 -12.44 0.75
N CYS A 269 6.37 -11.12 0.93
CA CYS A 269 7.20 -10.41 1.92
C CYS A 269 6.56 -9.17 2.55
N MET A 270 5.51 -8.61 1.95
CA MET A 270 4.86 -7.40 2.43
C MET A 270 3.36 -7.64 2.60
N THR A 271 2.79 -7.17 3.71
CA THR A 271 1.34 -7.04 3.87
C THR A 271 0.82 -5.72 3.30
N ALA A 272 -0.46 -5.66 2.97
CA ALA A 272 -1.14 -4.45 2.55
C ALA A 272 -2.66 -4.58 2.79
N GLN A 273 -3.41 -3.49 2.60
CA GLN A 273 -4.87 -3.55 2.60
C GLN A 273 -5.52 -2.96 1.34
N GLU A 274 -4.75 -2.59 0.31
CA GLU A 274 -5.29 -1.78 -0.81
C GLU A 274 -4.88 -2.23 -2.22
N ASP A 275 -3.81 -3.02 -2.35
CA ASP A 275 -3.16 -3.24 -3.65
C ASP A 275 -4.09 -3.92 -4.66
N ASN A 276 -4.72 -5.04 -4.30
CA ASN A 276 -5.64 -5.75 -5.20
C ASN A 276 -6.87 -4.90 -5.57
N ALA A 277 -7.44 -4.14 -4.63
CA ALA A 277 -8.59 -3.27 -4.91
C ALA A 277 -8.22 -2.08 -5.81
N THR A 278 -7.05 -1.49 -5.59
CA THR A 278 -6.48 -0.45 -6.46
C THR A 278 -6.27 -0.98 -7.88
N TYR A 279 -5.66 -2.16 -8.01
CA TYR A 279 -5.40 -2.77 -9.31
C TYR A 279 -6.69 -3.16 -10.04
N GLU A 280 -7.69 -3.68 -9.35
CA GLU A 280 -9.00 -3.99 -9.97
C GLU A 280 -9.70 -2.73 -10.49
N ALA A 281 -9.65 -1.61 -9.76
CA ALA A 281 -10.18 -0.34 -10.26
C ALA A 281 -9.44 0.15 -11.52
N LEU A 282 -8.10 0.06 -11.53
CA LEU A 282 -7.29 0.34 -12.72
C LEU A 282 -7.63 -0.61 -13.87
N LYS A 283 -7.86 -1.89 -13.59
CA LYS A 283 -8.23 -2.90 -14.61
C LYS A 283 -9.57 -2.60 -15.25
N ARG A 284 -10.56 -2.15 -14.47
CA ARG A 284 -11.84 -1.65 -15.01
C ARG A 284 -11.64 -0.44 -15.90
N ALA A 285 -10.83 0.54 -15.48
CA ALA A 285 -10.51 1.70 -16.31
C ALA A 285 -9.75 1.31 -17.60
N ALA A 286 -8.86 0.32 -17.53
CA ALA A 286 -8.12 -0.19 -18.68
C ALA A 286 -9.02 -0.88 -19.71
N SER A 287 -10.07 -1.58 -19.25
CA SER A 287 -11.05 -2.24 -20.12
C SER A 287 -11.78 -1.25 -21.06
N VAL A 288 -11.84 0.02 -20.67
CA VAL A 288 -12.40 1.13 -21.46
C VAL A 288 -11.31 2.10 -21.96
N LYS A 289 -10.06 1.66 -22.01
CA LYS A 289 -8.90 2.37 -22.58
C LYS A 289 -8.59 3.72 -21.91
N ARG A 290 -8.88 3.86 -20.61
CA ARG A 290 -8.57 5.07 -19.83
C ARG A 290 -7.18 5.03 -19.18
N VAL A 291 -6.66 3.84 -18.90
CA VAL A 291 -5.32 3.61 -18.33
C VAL A 291 -4.67 2.40 -19.01
N ASP A 292 -3.38 2.19 -18.76
CA ASP A 292 -2.60 1.07 -19.29
C ASP A 292 -2.00 0.26 -18.12
N LEU A 293 -2.44 -0.99 -17.95
CA LEU A 293 -1.99 -1.85 -16.86
C LEU A 293 -0.51 -2.23 -16.94
N SER A 294 0.15 -2.07 -18.10
CA SER A 294 1.59 -2.30 -18.22
C SER A 294 2.43 -1.23 -17.50
N ARG A 295 1.79 -0.19 -16.97
CA ARG A 295 2.40 0.97 -16.33
C ARG A 295 2.14 1.05 -14.82
N VAL A 296 1.76 -0.05 -14.19
CA VAL A 296 1.50 -0.11 -12.75
C VAL A 296 2.67 -0.76 -12.03
N ALA A 297 3.29 -0.01 -11.12
CA ALA A 297 4.32 -0.49 -10.20
C ALA A 297 3.81 -0.40 -8.76
N VAL A 298 4.28 -1.32 -7.91
CA VAL A 298 3.90 -1.37 -6.49
C VAL A 298 5.15 -1.42 -5.64
N LEU A 299 5.23 -0.46 -4.72
CA LEU A 299 6.29 -0.28 -3.74
C LEU A 299 5.68 -0.34 -2.34
N ARG A 300 6.19 -1.25 -1.51
CA ARG A 300 5.84 -1.34 -0.10
C ARG A 300 7.07 -1.20 0.80
N THR A 301 6.97 -0.50 1.93
CA THR A 301 8.07 -0.37 2.91
C THR A 301 7.71 -0.91 4.29
N GLY A 302 8.59 -1.70 4.90
CA GLY A 302 8.30 -2.37 6.18
C GLY A 302 8.21 -1.41 7.37
N SER A 303 7.03 -1.12 7.92
CA SER A 303 6.83 -0.31 9.14
C SER A 303 6.92 -1.11 10.44
N ASP A 304 6.77 -2.42 10.34
CA ASP A 304 6.75 -3.39 11.43
C ASP A 304 6.96 -4.79 10.83
N PHE A 305 7.29 -5.78 11.66
CA PHE A 305 7.28 -7.18 11.28
C PHE A 305 5.87 -7.77 11.38
N ASP A 306 5.47 -8.54 10.37
CA ASP A 306 4.17 -9.21 10.31
C ASP A 306 4.02 -10.37 11.32
N ARG A 307 5.08 -10.72 12.04
CA ARG A 307 5.14 -11.83 12.98
C ARG A 307 6.20 -11.61 14.06
N PRO A 308 6.04 -12.21 15.24
CA PRO A 308 6.98 -12.04 16.34
C PRO A 308 8.35 -12.67 16.06
N TYR A 309 9.37 -12.18 16.77
CA TYR A 309 10.62 -12.90 16.95
C TYR A 309 10.46 -14.06 17.96
N ALA A 310 11.46 -14.95 18.04
CA ALA A 310 11.43 -16.06 18.98
C ALA A 310 11.34 -15.57 20.44
N GLY A 311 10.30 -15.98 21.16
CA GLY A 311 10.05 -15.58 22.56
C GLY A 311 9.04 -14.46 22.75
N GLN A 312 8.56 -13.82 21.68
CA GLN A 312 7.43 -12.88 21.72
C GLN A 312 6.13 -13.56 21.28
N THR A 313 5.00 -13.19 21.88
CA THR A 313 3.70 -13.69 21.44
C THR A 313 3.21 -12.94 20.19
N SER A 314 2.38 -13.60 19.36
CA SER A 314 1.77 -12.93 18.20
C SER A 314 0.87 -11.75 18.59
N ALA A 315 0.21 -11.84 19.76
CA ALA A 315 -0.61 -10.77 20.31
C ALA A 315 0.24 -9.56 20.70
N ASP A 316 1.39 -9.78 21.37
CA ASP A 316 2.30 -8.69 21.72
C ASP A 316 2.88 -8.02 20.47
N ASN A 317 3.20 -8.79 19.43
CA ASN A 317 3.66 -8.23 18.16
C ASN A 317 2.58 -7.36 17.50
N LEU A 318 1.33 -7.82 17.51
CA LEU A 318 0.20 -7.11 16.92
C LEU A 318 -0.12 -5.81 17.67
N LEU A 319 -0.22 -5.87 19.00
CA LEU A 319 -0.70 -4.75 19.82
C LEU A 319 0.39 -3.71 20.07
N ASN A 320 1.67 -4.11 20.03
CA ASN A 320 2.83 -3.23 20.27
C ASN A 320 3.69 -3.06 19.00
N TYR A 321 3.08 -3.15 17.82
CA TYR A 321 3.78 -2.98 16.53
C TYR A 321 4.54 -1.65 16.46
N ALA A 322 4.00 -0.58 17.05
CA ALA A 322 4.60 0.75 17.05
C ALA A 322 5.97 0.79 17.77
N ASP A 323 6.19 -0.06 18.78
CA ASP A 323 7.45 -0.12 19.55
C ASP A 323 8.62 -0.60 18.71
N GLN A 324 8.35 -1.17 17.53
CA GLN A 324 9.38 -1.57 16.58
C GLN A 324 10.04 -0.35 15.91
N GLY A 325 9.44 0.84 15.99
CA GLY A 325 10.06 2.09 15.53
C GLY A 325 10.24 2.21 14.02
N GLY A 326 9.52 1.39 13.25
CA GLY A 326 9.63 1.32 11.80
C GLY A 326 8.78 2.31 11.03
N PHE A 327 7.76 2.91 11.64
CA PHE A 327 6.83 3.81 10.96
C PHE A 327 7.51 4.98 10.25
N ALA A 328 8.31 5.77 10.97
CA ALA A 328 9.01 6.92 10.40
C ALA A 328 10.04 6.55 9.30
N PRO A 329 10.92 5.55 9.47
CA PRO A 329 11.81 5.14 8.39
C PRO A 329 11.04 4.54 7.20
N ALA A 330 9.96 3.79 7.42
CA ALA A 330 9.16 3.22 6.34
C ALA A 330 8.50 4.28 5.45
N THR A 331 7.84 5.28 6.04
CA THR A 331 7.22 6.37 5.25
C THR A 331 8.28 7.18 4.50
N GLU A 332 9.42 7.45 5.12
CA GLU A 332 10.57 8.09 4.45
C GLU A 332 11.09 7.26 3.27
N ASN A 333 11.18 5.94 3.44
CA ASN A 333 11.70 5.03 2.45
C ASN A 333 10.80 4.87 1.22
N LEU A 334 9.50 5.19 1.33
CA LEU A 334 8.60 5.24 0.17
C LEU A 334 9.12 6.24 -0.85
N TYR A 335 9.41 7.46 -0.40
CA TYR A 335 9.99 8.49 -1.25
C TYR A 335 11.39 8.08 -1.73
N ARG A 336 12.27 7.65 -0.82
CA ARG A 336 13.66 7.35 -1.17
C ARG A 336 13.78 6.26 -2.24
N ALA A 337 13.02 5.17 -2.09
CA ALA A 337 13.07 4.05 -3.02
C ALA A 337 12.23 4.30 -4.29
N GLY A 338 11.10 5.01 -4.18
CA GLY A 338 10.21 5.26 -5.31
C GLY A 338 10.64 6.42 -6.21
N ASN A 339 11.17 7.50 -5.65
CA ASN A 339 11.51 8.71 -6.40
C ASN A 339 12.52 8.49 -7.54
N PRO A 340 13.52 7.58 -7.46
CA PRO A 340 14.37 7.25 -8.61
C PRO A 340 13.59 6.86 -9.86
N LEU A 341 12.56 6.00 -9.72
CA LEU A 341 11.68 5.62 -10.84
C LEU A 341 10.88 6.83 -11.34
N VAL A 342 10.28 7.60 -10.41
CA VAL A 342 9.49 8.78 -10.76
C VAL A 342 10.31 9.79 -11.55
N GLN A 343 11.52 10.10 -11.07
CA GLN A 343 12.42 11.05 -11.72
C GLN A 343 12.92 10.56 -13.08
N ASP A 344 13.24 9.27 -13.19
CA ASP A 344 13.66 8.69 -14.47
C ASP A 344 12.54 8.78 -15.52
N ILE A 345 11.29 8.46 -15.14
CA ILE A 345 10.11 8.58 -16.02
C ILE A 345 9.90 10.02 -16.48
N VAL A 346 9.87 10.99 -15.56
CA VAL A 346 9.49 12.37 -15.93
C VAL A 346 10.57 13.12 -16.68
N THR A 347 11.85 12.83 -16.37
CA THR A 347 13.03 13.45 -17.00
C THR A 347 13.28 12.86 -18.38
N HIS A 348 13.12 11.53 -18.53
CA HIS A 348 13.32 10.83 -19.79
C HIS A 348 12.00 10.46 -20.48
N TRP A 349 11.00 11.35 -20.39
CA TRP A 349 9.65 11.06 -20.86
C TRP A 349 9.59 10.59 -22.33
N GLY A 350 10.46 11.09 -23.21
CA GLY A 350 10.52 10.63 -24.60
C GLY A 350 10.77 9.12 -24.74
N GLU A 351 11.53 8.52 -23.81
CA GLU A 351 11.81 7.08 -23.77
C GLU A 351 10.70 6.29 -23.08
N TRP A 352 10.11 6.85 -22.02
CA TRP A 352 9.09 6.19 -21.20
C TRP A 352 7.65 6.33 -21.74
N ARG A 353 7.40 7.32 -22.60
CA ARG A 353 6.05 7.66 -23.06
C ARG A 353 5.34 6.48 -23.71
N ASP A 354 6.08 5.66 -24.47
CA ASP A 354 5.51 4.57 -25.27
C ASP A 354 5.70 3.18 -24.61
N GLY A 355 6.34 3.11 -23.44
CA GLY A 355 6.47 1.89 -22.62
C GLY A 355 7.71 1.92 -21.74
N VAL A 356 8.01 0.80 -21.07
CA VAL A 356 9.27 0.64 -20.31
C VAL A 356 10.43 0.61 -21.31
N PRO A 357 11.45 1.49 -21.18
CA PRO A 357 12.57 1.51 -22.10
C PRO A 357 13.44 0.26 -21.94
N ARG A 358 14.02 -0.21 -23.05
CA ARG A 358 15.04 -1.27 -23.03
C ARG A 358 16.40 -0.62 -22.79
N ARG A 359 16.93 -0.74 -21.56
CA ARG A 359 18.23 -0.18 -21.16
C ARG A 359 19.16 -1.27 -20.64
#